data_AF-A0A950T9X8-F1
#
_entry.id   AF-A0A950T9X8-F1
#
_cell.length_a   1.000
_cell.length_b   1.000
_cell.length_c   1.000
_cell.angle_alpha   90.00
_cell.angle_beta   90.00
_cell.angle_gamma   90.00
#
_symmetry.space_group_name_H-M   'P 1'
#
loop_
_entity.id
_entity.type
_entity.pdbx_description
1 polymer ?
#
loop_
_entity_poly.entity_id
_entity_poly.type
_entity_poly.pdbx_seq_one_letter_code
_entity_poly.pdbx_strand_id
1 'polypeptide(L)'
;MSLEWPDIPYEPWRDTCSALHLYTQIVGKYRLARTPWINHSWHATLYVNARGLTTSLVPDGPGGVEVCFDLIDHRLIGSATDGRTAQFPLAPMSVAQFHRRFRDLIGSIGGTAKFDGRPNEVPNPIPFEEDRAERPYAADAVTRFFHALVATDQVFKRFRTGYLGKVSPVHLFWGSFDLAVTRFSGRSAPRHP
;
A
#
# COMPACT_ATOMS: atom_id res chain seq x y z
N MET A 1 12.68 15.90 20.73
CA MET A 1 13.41 15.33 19.58
C MET A 1 12.85 15.97 18.33
N SER A 2 13.66 16.70 17.57
CA SER A 2 13.29 17.14 16.23
C SER A 2 13.24 15.91 15.33
N LEU A 3 12.12 15.71 14.63
CA LEU A 3 12.04 14.72 13.56
C LEU A 3 12.98 15.18 12.44
N GLU A 4 13.98 14.35 12.12
CA GLU A 4 14.84 14.58 10.96
C GLU A 4 14.07 14.20 9.71
N TRP A 5 13.79 15.17 8.85
CA TRP A 5 13.04 14.97 7.61
C TRP A 5 13.99 14.59 6.49
N PRO A 6 13.79 13.44 5.83
CA PRO A 6 14.63 13.05 4.70
C PRO A 6 14.28 13.87 3.47
N ASP A 7 15.29 14.16 2.64
CA ASP A 7 15.07 14.72 1.31
C ASP A 7 14.43 13.69 0.37
N ILE A 8 13.37 14.10 -0.33
CA ILE A 8 12.69 13.31 -1.36
C ILE A 8 12.58 14.14 -2.64
N PRO A 9 13.70 14.38 -3.35
CA PRO A 9 13.64 15.03 -4.65
C PRO A 9 12.84 14.12 -5.58
N TYR A 10 11.76 14.61 -6.19
CA TYR A 10 10.86 13.77 -6.98
C TYR A 10 11.49 13.28 -8.29
N GLU A 11 12.21 14.16 -9.00
CA GLU A 11 12.74 13.83 -10.33
C GLU A 11 13.62 12.57 -10.37
N PRO A 12 14.61 12.38 -9.46
CA PRO A 12 15.51 11.23 -9.53
C PRO A 12 14.86 9.86 -9.33
N TRP A 13 13.68 9.78 -8.69
CA TRP A 13 13.03 8.50 -8.37
C TRP A 13 11.62 8.38 -8.95
N ARG A 14 11.20 9.32 -9.81
CA ARG A 14 9.86 9.37 -10.42
C ARG A 14 9.39 8.01 -10.93
N ASP A 15 10.23 7.32 -11.71
CA ASP A 15 9.87 6.04 -12.32
C ASP A 15 9.75 4.91 -11.28
N THR A 16 10.61 4.93 -10.25
CA THR A 16 10.50 4.02 -9.10
C THR A 16 9.23 4.31 -8.30
N CYS A 17 8.88 5.57 -8.11
CA CYS A 17 7.64 6.00 -7.44
C CYS A 17 6.40 5.50 -8.19
N SER A 18 6.36 5.69 -9.51
CA SER A 18 5.26 5.19 -10.35
C SER A 18 5.15 3.66 -10.34
N ALA A 19 6.27 2.93 -10.34
CA ALA A 19 6.26 1.48 -10.20
C ALA A 19 5.72 1.05 -8.83
N LEU A 20 6.24 1.65 -7.75
CA LEU A 20 5.84 1.36 -6.38
C LEU A 20 4.35 1.66 -6.15
N HIS A 21 3.83 2.75 -6.72
CA HIS A 21 2.41 3.08 -6.70
C HIS A 21 1.58 1.93 -7.28
N LEU A 22 1.88 1.47 -8.49
CA LEU A 22 1.16 0.35 -9.11
C LEU A 22 1.31 -0.96 -8.32
N TYR A 23 2.47 -1.22 -7.72
CA TYR A 23 2.67 -2.38 -6.85
C TYR A 23 1.79 -2.31 -5.60
N THR A 24 1.70 -1.13 -4.96
CA THR A 24 0.78 -0.93 -3.83
C THR A 24 -0.68 -1.07 -4.24
N GLN A 25 -1.05 -0.70 -5.47
CA GLN A 25 -2.41 -0.95 -5.97
C GLN A 25 -2.74 -2.43 -6.06
N ILE A 26 -1.81 -3.25 -6.54
CA ILE A 26 -2.02 -4.71 -6.64
C ILE A 26 -2.28 -5.31 -5.25
N VAL A 27 -1.44 -4.99 -4.27
CA VAL A 27 -1.61 -5.47 -2.88
C VAL A 27 -2.87 -4.88 -2.24
N GLY A 28 -3.14 -3.61 -2.49
CA GLY A 28 -4.32 -2.90 -2.00
C GLY A 28 -5.63 -3.45 -2.55
N LYS A 29 -5.66 -3.81 -3.84
CA LYS A 29 -6.82 -4.44 -4.48
C LYS A 29 -7.09 -5.85 -3.97
N TYR A 30 -6.04 -6.60 -3.63
CA TYR A 30 -6.20 -7.83 -2.88
C TYR A 30 -6.88 -7.57 -1.53
N ARG A 31 -6.35 -6.65 -0.70
CA ARG A 31 -6.99 -6.32 0.59
C ARG A 31 -8.45 -5.88 0.41
N LEU A 32 -8.72 -5.03 -0.58
CA LEU A 32 -10.07 -4.55 -0.94
C LEU A 32 -11.01 -5.71 -1.28
N ALA A 33 -10.57 -6.66 -2.10
CA ALA A 33 -11.39 -7.78 -2.55
C ALA A 33 -11.67 -8.83 -1.45
N ARG A 34 -10.79 -8.92 -0.44
CA ARG A 34 -10.85 -9.96 0.60
C ARG A 34 -11.41 -9.48 1.94
N THR A 35 -11.45 -8.17 2.19
CA THR A 35 -11.89 -7.62 3.49
C THR A 35 -13.34 -7.10 3.41
N PRO A 36 -14.18 -7.33 4.43
CA PRO A 36 -15.52 -6.76 4.47
C PRO A 36 -15.52 -5.24 4.31
N TRP A 37 -16.48 -4.74 3.53
CA TRP A 37 -16.59 -3.32 3.25
C TRP A 37 -16.96 -2.52 4.50
N ILE A 38 -16.25 -1.40 4.70
CA ILE A 38 -16.58 -0.37 5.69
C ILE A 38 -16.63 0.98 4.99
N ASN A 39 -17.51 1.85 5.49
CA ASN A 39 -17.66 3.25 5.05
C ASN A 39 -16.31 3.93 4.76
N HIS A 40 -16.29 4.75 3.70
CA HIS A 40 -15.09 5.46 3.23
C HIS A 40 -13.95 4.54 2.76
N SER A 41 -14.25 3.27 2.48
CA SER A 41 -13.27 2.28 2.01
C SER A 41 -12.07 2.10 2.94
N TRP A 42 -12.22 2.40 4.24
CA TRP A 42 -11.09 2.38 5.19
C TRP A 42 -10.46 0.99 5.39
N HIS A 43 -11.23 -0.08 5.16
CA HIS A 43 -10.74 -1.46 5.13
C HIS A 43 -9.71 -1.73 4.03
N ALA A 44 -9.62 -0.91 2.98
CA ALA A 44 -8.83 -1.22 1.81
C ALA A 44 -7.40 -0.64 1.85
N THR A 45 -7.05 0.18 2.84
CA THR A 45 -5.82 0.99 2.85
C THR A 45 -4.52 0.19 3.10
N LEU A 46 -3.36 0.84 3.24
CA LEU A 46 -2.14 0.27 3.81
C LEU A 46 -1.73 1.06 5.05
N TYR A 47 -0.98 0.45 5.97
CA TYR A 47 -0.49 1.11 7.19
C TYR A 47 1.03 1.11 7.24
N VAL A 48 1.61 2.21 7.72
CA VAL A 48 3.04 2.27 8.02
C VAL A 48 3.34 1.37 9.21
N ASN A 49 4.29 0.46 9.06
CA ASN A 49 4.82 -0.37 10.15
C ASN A 49 6.32 -0.07 10.39
N ALA A 50 6.98 -0.88 11.22
CA ALA A 50 8.38 -0.67 11.58
C ALA A 50 9.38 -0.78 10.40
N ARG A 51 8.98 -1.35 9.25
CA ARG A 51 9.88 -1.64 8.12
C ARG A 51 9.35 -1.16 6.76
N GLY A 52 8.13 -0.64 6.69
CA GLY A 52 7.51 -0.23 5.43
C GLY A 52 6.00 -0.11 5.55
N LEU A 53 5.27 -0.83 4.68
CA LEU A 53 3.81 -0.80 4.59
C LEU A 53 3.22 -2.18 4.81
N THR A 54 2.08 -2.28 5.49
CA THR A 54 1.35 -3.53 5.73
C THR A 54 -0.13 -3.41 5.39
N THR A 55 -0.73 -4.51 4.94
CA THR A 55 -2.18 -4.66 4.86
C THR A 55 -2.84 -4.80 6.23
N SER A 56 -2.08 -5.09 7.29
CA SER A 56 -2.58 -5.77 8.48
C SER A 56 -3.22 -7.12 8.11
N LEU A 57 -3.89 -7.76 9.06
CA LEU A 57 -4.58 -9.03 8.83
C LEU A 57 -5.72 -8.87 7.82
N VAL A 58 -5.62 -9.60 6.71
CA VAL A 58 -6.66 -9.73 5.68
C VAL A 58 -7.38 -11.07 5.88
N PRO A 59 -8.72 -11.09 6.03
CA PRO A 59 -9.48 -12.33 6.09
C PRO A 59 -9.40 -13.10 4.77
N ASP A 60 -8.61 -14.16 4.73
CA ASP A 60 -8.48 -15.02 3.55
C ASP A 60 -7.95 -16.41 3.92
N GLY A 61 -8.29 -17.41 3.12
CA GLY A 61 -7.94 -18.81 3.38
C GLY A 61 -8.54 -19.33 4.69
N PRO A 62 -7.87 -20.28 5.39
CA PRO A 62 -8.39 -20.89 6.63
C PRO A 62 -8.35 -19.97 7.85
N GLY A 63 -7.79 -18.75 7.73
CA GLY A 63 -7.70 -17.78 8.81
C GLY A 63 -7.47 -16.39 8.24
N GLY A 64 -6.22 -15.97 8.13
CA GLY A 64 -5.89 -14.72 7.47
C GLY A 64 -4.47 -14.67 6.91
N VAL A 65 -4.26 -13.66 6.08
CA VAL A 65 -2.98 -13.36 5.43
C VAL A 65 -2.63 -11.90 5.72
N GLU A 66 -1.38 -11.63 6.06
CA GLU A 66 -0.80 -10.29 6.09
C GLU A 66 0.22 -10.16 4.96
N VAL A 67 0.20 -9.03 4.25
CA VAL A 67 1.21 -8.70 3.24
C VAL A 67 1.95 -7.43 3.67
N CYS A 68 3.27 -7.53 3.71
CA CYS A 68 4.18 -6.45 4.07
C CYS A 68 5.10 -6.09 2.91
N PHE A 69 5.15 -4.81 2.56
CA PHE A 69 6.30 -4.23 1.89
C PHE A 69 7.37 -3.94 2.94
N ASP A 70 8.44 -4.73 2.94
CA ASP A 70 9.66 -4.43 3.68
C ASP A 70 10.52 -3.50 2.82
N LEU A 71 10.50 -2.21 3.15
CA LEU A 71 11.16 -1.14 2.40
C LEU A 71 12.58 -0.85 2.93
N ILE A 72 13.07 -1.71 3.83
CA ILE A 72 14.45 -1.72 4.33
C ILE A 72 15.24 -2.84 3.65
N ASP A 73 14.73 -4.07 3.67
CA ASP A 73 15.37 -5.21 2.98
C ASP A 73 14.84 -5.39 1.54
N HIS A 74 13.98 -4.49 1.08
CA HIS A 74 13.41 -4.43 -0.27
C HIS A 74 12.79 -5.76 -0.72
N ARG A 75 11.77 -6.21 0.00
CA ARG A 75 11.03 -7.45 -0.30
C ARG A 75 9.54 -7.29 -0.02
N LEU A 76 8.73 -8.02 -0.78
CA LEU A 76 7.34 -8.26 -0.45
C LEU A 76 7.26 -9.58 0.33
N ILE A 77 6.59 -9.56 1.48
CA ILE A 77 6.45 -10.70 2.38
C ILE A 77 4.97 -10.96 2.57
N GLY A 78 4.53 -12.21 2.37
CA GLY A 78 3.22 -12.70 2.76
C GLY A 78 3.34 -13.69 3.90
N SER A 79 2.50 -13.53 4.93
CA SER A 79 2.45 -14.39 6.11
C SER A 79 1.02 -14.83 6.36
N ALA A 80 0.79 -16.13 6.47
CA ALA A 80 -0.50 -16.70 6.88
C ALA A 80 -0.51 -16.98 8.38
N THR A 81 -1.70 -16.96 8.99
CA THR A 81 -1.88 -17.19 10.43
C THR A 81 -1.53 -18.61 10.89
N ASP A 82 -1.29 -19.54 9.97
CA ASP A 82 -0.86 -20.91 10.25
C ASP A 82 0.67 -21.10 10.14
N GLY A 83 1.43 -20.02 10.00
CA GLY A 83 2.90 -20.02 9.96
C GLY A 83 3.49 -20.16 8.56
N ARG A 84 2.68 -20.37 7.52
CA ARG A 84 3.17 -20.33 6.13
C ARG A 84 3.62 -18.92 5.77
N THR A 85 4.76 -18.83 5.10
CA THR A 85 5.32 -17.57 4.64
C THR A 85 5.87 -17.73 3.24
N ALA A 86 5.81 -16.66 2.46
CA ALA A 86 6.43 -16.55 1.15
C ALA A 86 6.89 -15.13 0.92
N GLN A 87 7.95 -14.95 0.13
CA GLN A 87 8.49 -13.62 -0.13
C GLN A 87 9.17 -13.54 -1.49
N PHE A 88 9.33 -12.31 -1.98
CA PHE A 88 10.16 -12.05 -3.14
C PHE A 88 10.80 -10.66 -3.11
N PRO A 89 11.99 -10.47 -3.73
CA PRO A 89 12.66 -9.17 -3.77
C PRO A 89 11.89 -8.14 -4.59
N LEU A 90 11.82 -6.92 -4.08
CA LEU A 90 11.48 -5.70 -4.81
C LEU A 90 12.74 -5.22 -5.53
N ALA A 91 12.69 -5.27 -6.86
CA ALA A 91 13.82 -5.05 -7.76
C ALA A 91 13.27 -4.52 -9.10
N PRO A 92 14.12 -4.12 -10.05
CA PRO A 92 13.64 -3.74 -11.38
C PRO A 92 12.79 -4.85 -12.01
N MET A 93 11.53 -4.55 -12.33
CA MET A 93 10.61 -5.45 -13.01
C MET A 93 9.41 -4.70 -13.61
N SER A 94 8.78 -5.30 -14.60
CA SER A 94 7.46 -4.85 -15.07
C SER A 94 6.33 -5.05 -14.03
N VAL A 95 5.24 -4.32 -14.20
CA VAL A 95 4.03 -4.45 -13.38
C VAL A 95 3.36 -5.81 -13.57
N ALA A 96 3.35 -6.33 -14.80
CA ALA A 96 2.89 -7.69 -15.10
C ALA A 96 3.70 -8.77 -14.36
N GLN A 97 5.01 -8.58 -14.24
CA GLN A 97 5.86 -9.48 -13.46
C GLN A 97 5.55 -9.39 -11.96
N PHE A 98 5.44 -8.19 -11.39
CA PHE A 98 5.05 -8.03 -9.99
C PHE A 98 3.68 -8.66 -9.71
N HIS A 99 2.69 -8.40 -10.58
CA HIS A 99 1.34 -8.95 -10.48
C HIS A 99 1.35 -10.49 -10.44
N ARG A 100 2.08 -11.14 -11.35
CA ARG A 100 2.23 -12.59 -11.36
C ARG A 100 2.86 -13.11 -10.08
N ARG A 101 4.02 -12.56 -9.67
CA ARG A 101 4.73 -12.97 -8.45
C ARG A 101 3.88 -12.80 -7.20
N PHE A 102 3.08 -11.74 -7.14
CA PHE A 102 2.16 -11.50 -6.04
C PHE A 102 1.04 -12.54 -5.99
N ARG A 103 0.43 -12.88 -7.14
CA ARG A 103 -0.60 -13.94 -7.19
C ARG A 103 -0.02 -15.30 -6.78
N ASP A 104 1.18 -15.62 -7.24
CA ASP A 104 1.89 -16.85 -6.87
C ASP A 104 2.19 -16.87 -5.35
N LEU A 105 2.67 -15.75 -4.79
CA LEU A 105 2.93 -15.59 -3.36
C LEU A 105 1.65 -15.85 -2.55
N ILE A 106 0.53 -15.20 -2.88
CA ILE A 106 -0.75 -15.38 -2.18
C ILE A 106 -1.24 -16.83 -2.28
N GLY A 107 -1.16 -17.45 -3.47
CA GLY A 107 -1.55 -18.84 -3.66
C GLY A 107 -0.68 -19.81 -2.84
N SER A 108 0.62 -19.59 -2.77
CA SER A 108 1.57 -20.46 -2.05
C SER A 108 1.33 -20.49 -0.53
N ILE A 109 0.79 -19.42 0.04
CA ILE A 109 0.43 -19.33 1.46
C ILE A 109 -1.06 -19.66 1.71
N GLY A 110 -1.78 -20.14 0.70
CA GLY A 110 -3.16 -20.59 0.80
C GLY A 110 -4.22 -19.50 0.78
N GLY A 111 -3.87 -18.28 0.35
CA GLY A 111 -4.84 -17.21 0.10
C GLY A 111 -5.46 -17.29 -1.30
N THR A 112 -6.45 -16.44 -1.55
CA THR A 112 -7.21 -16.37 -2.81
C THR A 112 -6.80 -15.13 -3.59
N ALA A 113 -5.91 -15.30 -4.57
CA ALA A 113 -5.40 -14.22 -5.41
C ALA A 113 -6.38 -13.78 -6.53
N LYS A 114 -7.62 -13.45 -6.16
CA LYS A 114 -8.68 -12.96 -7.06
C LYS A 114 -9.10 -11.54 -6.67
N PHE A 115 -8.76 -10.59 -7.52
CA PHE A 115 -9.09 -9.17 -7.39
C PHE A 115 -9.11 -8.53 -8.79
N ASP A 116 -9.68 -7.33 -8.90
CA ASP A 116 -9.73 -6.58 -10.15
C ASP A 116 -8.32 -6.25 -10.68
N GLY A 117 -8.06 -6.51 -11.95
CA GLY A 117 -6.72 -6.40 -12.56
C GLY A 117 -6.40 -5.03 -13.16
N ARG A 118 -7.28 -4.03 -13.02
CA ARG A 118 -7.11 -2.73 -13.68
C ARG A 118 -6.67 -1.66 -12.68
N PRO A 119 -5.63 -0.86 -12.95
CA PRO A 119 -5.26 0.27 -12.09
C PRO A 119 -6.41 1.27 -11.89
N ASN A 120 -6.49 1.84 -10.68
CA ASN A 120 -7.40 2.93 -10.33
C ASN A 120 -6.65 4.26 -10.28
N GLU A 121 -7.37 5.37 -10.47
CA GLU A 121 -6.89 6.75 -10.19
C GLU A 121 -5.58 7.13 -10.90
N VAL A 122 -5.31 6.50 -12.04
CA VAL A 122 -4.21 6.84 -12.95
C VAL A 122 -4.76 7.14 -14.35
N PRO A 123 -4.15 8.09 -15.09
CA PRO A 123 -4.56 8.38 -16.45
C PRO A 123 -4.26 7.19 -17.37
N ASN A 124 -5.21 6.85 -18.25
CA ASN A 124 -5.06 5.80 -19.27
C ASN A 124 -4.54 4.45 -18.70
N PRO A 125 -5.28 3.80 -17.78
CA PRO A 125 -4.78 2.63 -17.07
C PRO A 125 -4.59 1.42 -18.00
N ILE A 126 -3.37 0.87 -18.02
CA ILE A 126 -3.04 -0.42 -18.63
C ILE A 126 -3.34 -1.53 -17.60
N PRO A 127 -4.10 -2.59 -17.95
CA PRO A 127 -4.30 -3.73 -17.05
C PRO A 127 -2.97 -4.29 -16.53
N PHE A 128 -2.90 -4.67 -15.25
CA PHE A 128 -1.61 -5.06 -14.63
C PHE A 128 -0.92 -6.20 -15.36
N GLU A 129 -1.67 -7.18 -15.89
CA GLU A 129 -1.12 -8.32 -16.63
C GLU A 129 -0.59 -7.99 -18.03
N GLU A 130 -1.01 -6.85 -18.59
CA GLU A 130 -0.60 -6.35 -19.90
C GLU A 130 0.56 -5.35 -19.81
N ASP A 131 0.77 -4.75 -18.64
CA ASP A 131 1.82 -3.76 -18.40
C ASP A 131 3.20 -4.42 -18.26
N ARG A 132 3.81 -4.69 -19.41
CA ARG A 132 5.11 -5.38 -19.56
C ARG A 132 6.31 -4.42 -19.63
N ALA A 133 6.12 -3.12 -19.48
CA ALA A 133 7.22 -2.17 -19.51
C ALA A 133 8.13 -2.36 -18.29
N GLU A 134 9.42 -2.58 -18.51
CA GLU A 134 10.42 -2.68 -17.45
C GLU A 134 10.59 -1.32 -16.75
N ARG A 135 10.69 -1.35 -15.43
CA ARG A 135 10.80 -0.14 -14.59
C ARG A 135 11.97 -0.26 -13.62
N PRO A 136 12.73 0.83 -13.39
CA PRO A 136 13.81 0.84 -12.42
C PRO A 136 13.26 0.73 -10.99
N TYR A 137 14.12 0.30 -10.08
CA TYR A 137 13.83 0.27 -8.65
C TYR A 137 15.04 0.81 -7.86
N ALA A 138 14.98 2.09 -7.49
CA ALA A 138 15.99 2.75 -6.66
C ALA A 138 15.72 2.48 -5.17
N ALA A 139 16.37 1.46 -4.61
CA ALA A 139 16.20 1.00 -3.23
C ALA A 139 16.40 2.13 -2.20
N ASP A 140 17.47 2.91 -2.34
CA ASP A 140 17.79 4.05 -1.47
C ASP A 140 16.67 5.11 -1.46
N ALA A 141 16.09 5.42 -2.62
CA ALA A 141 14.99 6.36 -2.73
C ALA A 141 13.72 5.84 -2.06
N VAL A 142 13.43 4.53 -2.19
CA VAL A 142 12.29 3.89 -1.53
C VAL A 142 12.45 3.89 -0.01
N THR A 143 13.66 3.66 0.51
CA THR A 143 13.93 3.77 1.95
C THR A 143 13.78 5.21 2.45
N ARG A 144 14.25 6.22 1.69
CA ARG A 144 14.01 7.63 2.03
C ARG A 144 12.52 7.96 2.05
N PHE A 145 11.75 7.48 1.06
CA PHE A 145 10.30 7.60 1.04
C PHE A 145 9.64 6.97 2.27
N PHE A 146 10.04 5.76 2.65
CA PHE A 146 9.58 5.12 3.88
C PHE A 146 9.85 5.97 5.12
N HIS A 147 11.05 6.53 5.27
CA HIS A 147 11.38 7.39 6.41
C HIS A 147 10.52 8.67 6.45
N ALA A 148 10.18 9.26 5.30
CA ALA A 148 9.22 10.38 5.28
C ALA A 148 7.80 9.94 5.64
N LEU A 149 7.36 8.74 5.24
CA LEU A 149 6.07 8.20 5.68
C LEU A 149 6.05 8.03 7.20
N VAL A 150 7.14 7.54 7.81
CA VAL A 150 7.27 7.42 9.28
C VAL A 150 7.19 8.79 9.95
N ALA A 151 7.93 9.78 9.46
CA ALA A 151 7.90 11.14 10.01
C ALA A 151 6.49 11.76 9.89
N THR A 152 5.85 11.59 8.72
CA THR A 152 4.49 12.07 8.47
C THR A 152 3.45 11.37 9.35
N ASP A 153 3.57 10.05 9.52
CA ASP A 153 2.69 9.25 10.38
C ASP A 153 2.73 9.74 11.84
N GLN A 154 3.90 10.08 12.38
CA GLN A 154 4.02 10.64 13.72
C GLN A 154 3.30 12.00 13.84
N VAL A 155 3.49 12.88 12.85
CA VAL A 155 2.78 14.17 12.79
C VAL A 155 1.27 13.95 12.71
N PHE A 156 0.80 13.06 11.85
CA PHE A 156 -0.61 12.77 11.66
C PHE A 156 -1.27 12.11 12.87
N LYS A 157 -0.57 11.18 13.53
CA LYS A 157 -1.00 10.56 14.79
C LYS A 157 -1.15 11.61 15.89
N ARG A 158 -0.23 12.57 16.00
CA ARG A 158 -0.36 13.69 16.95
C ARG A 158 -1.47 14.65 16.54
N PHE A 159 -1.52 15.02 15.26
CA PHE A 159 -2.51 15.94 14.74
C PHE A 159 -3.93 15.44 15.03
N ARG A 160 -4.22 14.17 14.78
CA ARG A 160 -5.57 13.61 14.96
C ARG A 160 -6.08 13.58 16.40
N THR A 161 -5.22 13.65 17.43
CA THR A 161 -5.67 13.59 18.84
C THR A 161 -6.47 14.82 19.28
N GLY A 162 -6.26 15.97 18.64
CA GLY A 162 -7.01 17.19 18.94
C GLY A 162 -8.45 17.21 18.43
N TYR A 163 -8.90 16.15 17.75
CA TYR A 163 -10.25 16.08 17.17
C TYR A 163 -11.08 14.99 17.84
N LEU A 164 -12.18 15.38 18.47
CA LEU A 164 -13.05 14.48 19.26
C LEU A 164 -14.15 13.79 18.43
N GLY A 165 -14.31 14.16 17.16
CA GLY A 165 -15.27 13.55 16.24
C GLY A 165 -14.74 12.30 15.55
N LYS A 166 -15.51 11.77 14.58
CA LYS A 166 -15.09 10.62 13.78
C LYS A 166 -13.83 10.95 12.97
N VAL A 167 -12.77 10.17 13.16
CA VAL A 167 -11.47 10.36 12.53
C VAL A 167 -10.84 9.03 12.11
N SER A 168 -10.32 8.95 10.89
CA SER A 168 -9.65 7.74 10.38
C SER A 168 -8.35 7.47 11.12
N PRO A 169 -7.85 6.22 11.16
CA PRO A 169 -6.43 5.95 11.39
C PRO A 169 -5.55 6.71 10.38
N VAL A 170 -4.25 6.80 10.66
CA VAL A 170 -3.29 7.16 9.61
C VAL A 170 -3.19 5.99 8.65
N HIS A 171 -3.38 6.24 7.36
CA HIS A 171 -3.45 5.18 6.36
C HIS A 171 -3.06 5.70 4.99
N LEU A 172 -2.50 4.80 4.17
CA LEU A 172 -2.12 5.07 2.80
C LEU A 172 -3.20 4.54 1.85
N PHE A 173 -3.83 5.43 1.09
CA PHE A 173 -4.72 5.06 -0.01
C PHE A 173 -3.87 4.76 -1.24
N TRP A 174 -3.80 3.48 -1.59
CA TRP A 174 -2.97 3.01 -2.71
C TRP A 174 -3.50 3.46 -4.08
N GLY A 175 -4.79 3.83 -4.21
CA GLY A 175 -5.37 4.32 -5.48
C GLY A 175 -4.65 5.56 -5.99
N SER A 176 -4.56 6.57 -5.14
CA SER A 176 -3.95 7.89 -5.37
C SER A 176 -2.51 7.99 -4.85
N PHE A 177 -2.06 7.02 -4.06
CA PHE A 177 -0.77 6.99 -3.37
C PHE A 177 -0.61 8.09 -2.31
N ASP A 178 -1.69 8.43 -1.61
CA ASP A 178 -1.68 9.42 -0.54
C ASP A 178 -1.64 8.79 0.86
N LEU A 179 -0.85 9.38 1.76
CA LEU A 179 -0.95 9.14 3.19
C LEU A 179 -1.92 10.17 3.76
N ALA A 180 -2.96 9.72 4.47
CA ALA A 180 -4.05 10.60 4.88
C ALA A 180 -4.49 10.40 6.33
N VAL A 181 -5.15 11.44 6.85
CA VAL A 181 -6.05 11.38 7.99
C VAL A 181 -7.30 12.16 7.62
N THR A 182 -8.46 11.53 7.68
CA THR A 182 -9.74 12.18 7.41
C THR A 182 -10.50 12.44 8.71
N ARG A 183 -11.02 13.68 8.86
CA ARG A 183 -11.90 14.09 9.97
C ARG A 183 -13.29 14.41 9.42
N PHE A 184 -14.32 13.96 10.11
CA PHE A 184 -15.71 14.13 9.67
C PHE A 184 -16.46 15.10 10.57
N SER A 185 -16.81 16.26 10.03
CA SER A 185 -17.59 17.30 10.73
C SER A 185 -19.00 16.84 11.15
N GLY A 186 -19.48 15.70 10.64
CA GLY A 186 -20.84 15.21 10.84
C GLY A 186 -21.88 15.87 9.93
N ARG A 187 -21.50 16.87 9.13
CA ARG A 187 -22.40 17.51 8.15
C ARG A 187 -22.50 16.66 6.89
N SER A 188 -23.66 16.69 6.23
CA SER A 188 -23.86 16.06 4.93
C SER A 188 -22.86 16.61 3.91
N ALA A 189 -22.29 15.72 3.10
CA ALA A 189 -21.44 16.13 1.99
C ALA A 189 -22.24 17.00 1.01
N PRO A 190 -21.64 18.06 0.43
CA PRO A 190 -22.28 18.79 -0.66
C PRO A 190 -22.55 17.85 -1.84
N ARG A 191 -23.54 18.17 -2.67
CA ARG A 191 -23.76 17.44 -3.93
C ARG A 191 -22.49 17.51 -4.77
N HIS A 192 -22.05 16.35 -5.26
CA HIS A 192 -20.92 16.28 -6.19
C HIS A 192 -21.27 17.09 -7.45
N PRO A 193 -20.32 17.87 -8.03
CA PRO A 193 -20.49 18.50 -9.33
C PRO A 193 -20.84 17.48 -10.42
#